data_AF-A0A4Q1QMA5-F1
#
_entry.id   AF-A0A4Q1QMA5-F1
#
_cell.length_a   1.000
_cell.length_b   1.000
_cell.length_c   1.000
_cell.angle_alpha   90.00
_cell.angle_beta   90.00
_cell.angle_gamma   90.00
#
_symmetry.space_group_name_H-M   'P 1'
#
loop_
_entity.id
_entity.type
_entity.pdbx_description
1 polymer ?
#
loop_
_entity_poly.entity_id
_entity_poly.type
_entity_poly.pdbx_seq_one_letter_code
_entity_poly.pdbx_strand_id
1 'polypeptide(L)'
;MHFTAQDLARTRVADGADPLWETALSLHSLRIDRTEPALAAWRRHAVRHGPGPLPTLFALVPLTGYFPDFLTPFASQHGVEPGLEAVMSTPRQRLRAELTRLSGHRALPGWARGIAEGEPAALRRLARGLRTYHHLAVAPAWPRIAQRVGADRELRRHALAQSGVEAMLRTLGPLMRWRPPVLEVGYPVERELFLQGRGLVLVPSYFSCGHPLALVDDALPPVLVYPAQADGQAEGPRPRLYGGEALREVPALLGGRVGTRIAAGIRSGG
;
A
#
# COMPACT_ATOMS: atom_id res chain seq x y z
N MET A 1 -13.51 -7.26 -6.11
CA MET A 1 -13.24 -6.63 -7.43
C MET A 1 -13.93 -7.45 -8.51
N HIS A 2 -14.72 -6.82 -9.38
CA HIS A 2 -15.53 -7.47 -10.41
C HIS A 2 -14.87 -7.34 -11.78
N PHE A 3 -14.71 -8.48 -12.47
CA PHE A 3 -14.10 -8.58 -13.79
C PHE A 3 -15.17 -8.79 -14.87
N THR A 4 -14.95 -8.17 -16.03
CA THR A 4 -15.53 -8.60 -17.30
C THR A 4 -14.56 -9.55 -18.02
N ALA A 5 -15.00 -10.19 -19.11
CA ALA A 5 -14.10 -10.97 -19.97
C ALA A 5 -12.96 -10.11 -20.57
N GLN A 6 -13.25 -8.85 -20.89
CA GLN A 6 -12.23 -7.91 -21.37
C GLN A 6 -11.19 -7.58 -20.29
N ASP A 7 -11.62 -7.49 -19.03
CA ASP A 7 -10.71 -7.27 -17.91
C ASP A 7 -9.74 -8.43 -17.73
N LEU A 8 -10.23 -9.67 -17.84
CA LEU A 8 -9.39 -10.86 -17.79
C LEU A 8 -8.33 -10.85 -18.89
N ALA A 9 -8.70 -10.49 -20.13
CA ALA A 9 -7.76 -10.39 -21.25
C ALA A 9 -6.71 -9.27 -21.08
N ARG A 10 -7.04 -8.19 -20.36
CA ARG A 10 -6.14 -7.06 -20.08
C ARG A 10 -5.39 -7.19 -18.75
N THR A 11 -5.62 -8.26 -18.00
CA THR A 11 -4.95 -8.47 -16.70
C THR A 11 -3.50 -8.87 -16.91
N ARG A 12 -2.59 -8.19 -16.21
CA ARG A 12 -1.15 -8.45 -16.29
C ARG A 12 -0.48 -8.36 -14.93
N VAL A 13 0.67 -9.01 -14.81
CA VAL A 13 1.60 -8.81 -13.69
C VAL A 13 2.62 -7.77 -14.12
N ALA A 14 2.96 -6.83 -13.23
CA ALA A 14 3.97 -5.81 -13.50
C ALA A 14 5.34 -6.45 -13.81
N ASP A 15 6.19 -5.72 -14.54
CA ASP A 15 7.48 -6.24 -15.00
C ASP A 15 8.54 -6.38 -13.90
N GLY A 16 8.27 -5.82 -12.73
CA GLY A 16 9.13 -5.89 -11.55
C GLY A 16 8.48 -5.20 -10.37
N ALA A 17 9.31 -4.93 -9.35
CA ALA A 17 8.90 -4.13 -8.21
C ALA A 17 8.72 -2.67 -8.66
N ASP A 18 7.62 -2.04 -8.26
CA ASP A 18 7.43 -0.62 -8.53
C ASP A 18 8.20 0.21 -7.48
N PRO A 19 9.12 1.10 -7.89
CA PRO A 19 10.00 1.82 -6.99
C PRO A 19 9.25 2.76 -6.05
N LEU A 20 8.18 3.43 -6.48
CA LEU A 20 7.46 4.36 -5.60
C LEU A 20 6.49 3.63 -4.68
N TRP A 21 5.90 2.51 -5.11
CA TRP A 21 5.18 1.61 -4.20
C TRP A 21 6.10 1.03 -3.13
N GLU A 22 7.27 0.48 -3.48
CA GLU A 22 8.24 0.00 -2.50
C GLU A 22 8.67 1.11 -1.54
N THR A 23 8.85 2.33 -2.04
CA THR A 23 9.22 3.49 -1.22
C THR A 23 8.11 3.88 -0.24
N ALA A 24 6.85 3.93 -0.69
CA ALA A 24 5.73 4.22 0.18
C ALA A 24 5.54 3.12 1.24
N LEU A 25 5.58 1.85 0.83
CA LEU A 25 5.35 0.71 1.70
C LEU A 25 6.49 0.50 2.71
N SER A 26 7.74 0.80 2.33
CA SER A 26 8.86 0.74 3.26
C SER A 26 8.69 1.72 4.42
N LEU A 27 8.02 2.86 4.23
CA LEU A 27 7.71 3.79 5.34
C LEU A 27 6.73 3.16 6.37
N HIS A 28 5.83 2.27 5.94
CA HIS A 28 5.05 1.46 6.88
C HIS A 28 5.95 0.43 7.57
N SER A 29 6.73 -0.33 6.79
CA SER A 29 7.63 -1.36 7.33
C SER A 29 8.67 -0.82 8.31
N LEU A 30 9.02 0.47 8.23
CA LEU A 30 9.93 1.14 9.16
C LEU A 30 9.31 1.40 10.54
N ARG A 31 7.98 1.60 10.58
CA ARG A 31 7.22 1.96 11.80
C ARG A 31 6.47 0.78 12.41
N ILE A 32 6.21 -0.26 11.62
CA ILE A 32 5.59 -1.49 12.11
C ILE A 32 6.66 -2.30 12.84
N ASP A 33 6.54 -2.42 14.15
CA ASP A 33 7.36 -3.33 14.94
C ASP A 33 6.87 -4.78 14.76
N ARG A 34 7.12 -5.33 13.57
CA ARG A 34 6.88 -6.75 13.29
C ARG A 34 8.18 -7.53 13.33
N THR A 35 8.07 -8.70 13.93
CA THR A 35 9.02 -9.81 14.04
C THR A 35 9.42 -10.42 12.69
N GLU A 36 9.43 -9.68 11.57
CA GLU A 36 9.94 -10.18 10.30
C GLU A 36 11.47 -9.99 10.30
N PRO A 37 12.27 -11.02 10.63
CA PRO A 37 13.69 -10.84 10.90
C PRO A 37 14.44 -10.42 9.64
N ALA A 38 13.90 -10.77 8.46
CA ALA A 38 14.40 -10.37 7.15
C ALA A 38 14.48 -8.84 6.98
N LEU A 39 13.58 -8.08 7.61
CA LEU A 39 13.54 -6.62 7.53
C LEU A 39 14.38 -5.93 8.60
N ALA A 40 14.81 -6.64 9.66
CA ALA A 40 15.48 -6.02 10.80
C ALA A 40 16.79 -5.31 10.42
N ALA A 41 17.61 -5.95 9.59
CA ALA A 41 18.85 -5.35 9.09
C ALA A 41 18.58 -4.11 8.21
N TRP A 42 17.55 -4.20 7.36
CA TRP A 42 17.12 -3.08 6.52
C TRP A 42 16.61 -1.90 7.37
N ARG A 43 15.76 -2.14 8.39
CA ARG A 43 15.25 -1.07 9.29
C ARG A 43 16.39 -0.32 9.96
N ARG A 44 17.36 -1.03 10.53
CA ARG A 44 18.55 -0.42 11.16
C ARG A 44 19.33 0.44 10.16
N HIS A 45 19.48 -0.02 8.92
CA HIS A 45 20.13 0.75 7.87
C HIS A 45 19.33 2.01 7.51
N ALA A 46 18.02 1.89 7.28
CA ALA A 46 17.15 2.98 6.89
C ALA A 46 17.05 4.08 7.96
N VAL A 47 16.94 3.72 9.24
CA VAL A 47 16.94 4.70 10.35
C VAL A 47 18.27 5.44 10.44
N ARG A 48 19.39 4.76 10.19
CA ARG A 48 20.74 5.35 10.29
C ARG A 48 21.03 6.32 9.15
N HIS A 49 20.67 5.96 7.91
CA HIS A 49 21.12 6.70 6.73
C HIS A 49 20.03 7.56 6.07
N GLY A 50 18.75 7.29 6.33
CA GLY A 50 17.64 8.00 5.69
C GLY A 50 16.78 8.92 6.56
N PRO A 51 17.20 9.44 7.74
CA PRO A 51 16.25 10.11 8.65
C PRO A 51 15.72 11.45 8.13
N GLY A 52 16.48 12.17 7.30
CA GLY A 52 16.16 13.56 6.90
C GLY A 52 14.76 13.73 6.29
N PRO A 53 14.37 12.95 5.25
CA PRO A 53 13.05 13.06 4.65
C PRO A 53 11.89 12.49 5.49
N LEU A 54 12.17 11.67 6.52
CA LEU A 54 11.15 10.87 7.22
C LEU A 54 10.01 11.69 7.82
N PRO A 55 10.23 12.83 8.52
CA PRO A 55 9.12 13.59 9.10
C PRO A 55 8.10 14.05 8.05
N THR A 56 8.59 14.46 6.87
CA THR A 56 7.71 14.89 5.76
C THR A 56 6.97 13.69 5.18
N LEU A 57 7.68 12.59 4.91
CA LEU A 57 7.09 11.40 4.30
C LEU A 57 6.11 10.69 5.22
N PHE A 58 6.37 10.62 6.53
CA PHE A 58 5.45 10.04 7.51
C PHE A 58 4.16 10.85 7.68
N ALA A 59 4.19 12.16 7.44
CA ALA A 59 2.97 12.97 7.42
C ALA A 59 2.07 12.58 6.22
N LEU A 60 2.67 12.29 5.06
CA LEU A 60 1.93 11.92 3.84
C LEU A 60 1.54 10.44 3.78
N VAL A 61 2.35 9.57 4.39
CA VAL A 61 2.13 8.13 4.46
C VAL A 61 1.89 7.77 5.93
N PRO A 62 0.66 7.86 6.45
CA PRO A 62 0.36 7.48 7.84
C PRO A 62 0.57 5.98 8.06
N LEU A 63 0.72 5.54 9.31
CA LEU A 63 0.82 4.10 9.61
C LEU A 63 -0.49 3.34 9.34
N THR A 64 -1.62 4.03 9.48
CA THR A 64 -2.96 3.51 9.27
C THR A 64 -3.80 4.49 8.46
N GLY A 65 -4.75 3.97 7.70
CA GLY A 65 -5.63 4.77 6.85
C GLY A 65 -5.06 5.05 5.47
N TYR A 66 -5.63 6.07 4.82
CA TYR A 66 -5.31 6.44 3.45
C TYR A 66 -3.95 7.15 3.35
N PHE A 67 -3.16 6.84 2.31
CA PHE A 67 -2.09 7.69 1.83
C PHE A 67 -2.35 8.09 0.36
N PRO A 68 -1.94 9.29 -0.09
CA PRO A 68 -2.30 9.79 -1.41
C PRO A 68 -1.81 8.92 -2.57
N ASP A 69 -2.71 8.64 -3.52
CA ASP A 69 -2.43 7.88 -4.74
C ASP A 69 -1.42 8.61 -5.65
N PHE A 70 -1.33 9.94 -5.56
CA PHE A 70 -0.37 10.72 -6.35
C PHE A 70 1.09 10.41 -5.97
N LEU A 71 1.35 9.77 -4.83
CA LEU A 71 2.69 9.33 -4.42
C LEU A 71 3.16 8.06 -5.12
N THR A 72 2.24 7.30 -5.71
CA THR A 72 2.50 6.05 -6.45
C THR A 72 1.89 6.11 -7.86
N PRO A 73 2.22 7.13 -8.66
CA PRO A 73 1.63 7.33 -9.97
C PRO A 73 1.99 6.19 -10.91
N PHE A 74 1.08 5.80 -11.81
CA PHE A 74 1.30 4.70 -12.75
C PHE A 74 2.61 4.78 -13.56
N ALA A 75 3.14 5.98 -13.80
CA ALA A 75 4.43 6.20 -14.45
C ALA A 75 5.63 5.60 -13.70
N SER A 76 5.53 5.35 -12.39
CA SER A 76 6.62 4.77 -11.58
C SER A 76 6.98 3.34 -11.99
N GLN A 77 6.11 2.65 -12.73
CA GLN A 77 6.44 1.35 -13.32
C GLN A 77 7.67 1.42 -14.25
N HIS A 78 8.01 2.61 -14.74
CA HIS A 78 9.16 2.86 -15.61
C HIS A 78 10.40 3.37 -14.86
N GLY A 79 10.35 3.48 -13.52
CA GLY A 79 11.48 3.89 -12.69
C GLY A 79 11.16 5.03 -11.71
N VAL A 80 12.16 5.37 -10.90
CA VAL A 80 12.05 6.44 -9.89
C VAL A 80 11.81 7.78 -10.57
N GLU A 81 12.62 8.14 -11.57
CA GLU A 81 12.58 9.44 -12.23
C GLU A 81 11.24 9.71 -12.93
N PRO A 82 10.71 8.82 -13.80
CA PRO A 82 9.38 8.99 -14.39
C PRO A 82 8.27 9.10 -13.33
N GLY A 83 8.38 8.32 -12.25
CA GLY A 83 7.46 8.40 -11.13
C GLY A 83 7.48 9.78 -10.45
N LEU A 84 8.67 10.31 -10.16
CA LEU A 84 8.83 11.62 -9.52
C LEU A 84 8.39 12.78 -10.43
N GLU A 85 8.60 12.68 -11.74
CA GLU A 85 8.07 13.62 -12.72
C GLU A 85 6.54 13.63 -12.72
N ALA A 86 5.91 12.46 -12.65
CA ALA A 86 4.47 12.34 -12.53
C ALA A 86 3.93 12.91 -11.21
N VAL A 87 4.63 12.68 -10.08
CA VAL A 87 4.30 13.32 -8.78
C VAL A 87 4.30 14.84 -8.93
N MET A 88 5.34 15.42 -9.53
CA MET A 88 5.46 16.86 -9.73
C MET A 88 4.45 17.43 -10.73
N SER A 89 3.94 16.60 -11.64
CA SER A 89 2.96 16.97 -12.66
C SER A 89 1.51 16.70 -12.24
N THR A 90 1.28 16.27 -10.99
CA THR A 90 -0.05 15.98 -10.48
C THR A 90 -0.94 17.24 -10.56
N PRO A 91 -2.14 17.16 -11.18
CA PRO A 91 -3.03 18.31 -11.25
C PRO A 91 -3.40 18.85 -9.87
N ARG A 92 -3.42 20.18 -9.71
CA ARG A 92 -3.76 20.86 -8.44
C ARG A 92 -5.06 20.36 -7.81
N GLN A 93 -6.09 20.13 -8.62
CA GLN A 93 -7.37 19.62 -8.14
C GLN A 93 -7.23 18.25 -7.45
N ARG A 94 -6.44 17.36 -8.05
CA ARG A 94 -6.13 16.03 -7.49
C ARG A 94 -5.29 16.15 -6.20
N LEU A 95 -4.28 17.01 -6.20
CA LEU A 95 -3.47 17.29 -5.00
C LEU A 95 -4.34 17.76 -3.83
N ARG A 96 -5.25 18.71 -4.05
CA ARG A 96 -6.18 19.18 -3.02
C ARG A 96 -7.10 18.05 -2.53
N ALA A 97 -7.76 17.35 -3.46
CA ALA A 97 -8.72 16.29 -3.11
C ALA A 97 -8.06 15.17 -2.28
N GLU A 98 -6.91 14.68 -2.72
CA GLU A 98 -6.20 13.61 -2.01
C GLU A 98 -5.62 14.09 -0.67
N LEU A 99 -5.09 15.33 -0.58
CA LEU A 99 -4.61 15.86 0.70
C LEU A 99 -5.75 16.17 1.68
N THR A 100 -6.92 16.60 1.20
CA THR A 100 -8.13 16.73 2.04
C THR A 100 -8.55 15.36 2.57
N ARG A 101 -8.59 14.33 1.72
CA ARG A 101 -8.90 12.95 2.14
C ARG A 101 -7.88 12.42 3.15
N LEU A 102 -6.60 12.69 2.91
CA LEU A 102 -5.50 12.35 3.81
C LEU A 102 -5.63 13.04 5.16
N SER A 103 -6.06 14.30 5.15
CA SER A 103 -6.23 15.09 6.36
C SER A 103 -7.35 14.52 7.22
N GLY A 104 -8.47 14.04 6.67
CA GLY A 104 -9.54 13.40 7.46
C GLY A 104 -9.85 14.20 8.75
N HIS A 105 -9.53 13.63 9.91
CA HIS A 105 -9.63 14.28 11.24
C HIS A 105 -8.29 14.74 11.85
N ARG A 106 -7.20 14.72 11.09
CA ARG A 106 -5.85 15.13 11.50
C ARG A 106 -5.39 16.40 10.79
N ALA A 107 -4.68 17.25 11.52
CA ALA A 107 -4.01 18.40 10.94
C ALA A 107 -2.77 17.95 10.15
N LEU A 108 -2.66 18.38 8.89
CA LEU A 108 -1.42 18.26 8.13
C LEU A 108 -0.49 19.45 8.46
N PRO A 109 0.84 19.25 8.43
CA PRO A 109 1.78 20.34 8.63
C PRO A 109 1.57 21.47 7.60
N GLY A 110 1.90 22.72 7.97
CA GLY A 110 1.65 23.89 7.11
C GLY A 110 2.28 23.82 5.71
N TRP A 111 3.40 23.10 5.56
CA TRP A 111 4.02 22.89 4.24
C TRP A 111 3.16 22.07 3.27
N ALA A 112 2.21 21.28 3.77
CA ALA A 112 1.31 20.48 2.93
C ALA A 112 0.37 21.38 2.12
N ARG A 113 0.10 22.61 2.59
CA ARG A 113 -0.67 23.61 1.84
C ARG A 113 -0.02 23.95 0.50
N GLY A 114 1.30 24.12 0.47
CA GLY A 114 2.00 24.40 -0.78
C GLY A 114 1.90 23.25 -1.78
N ILE A 115 1.85 22.00 -1.31
CA ILE A 115 1.59 20.84 -2.17
C ILE A 115 0.14 20.85 -2.66
N ALA A 116 -0.83 21.10 -1.78
CA ALA A 116 -2.25 21.19 -2.15
C ALA A 116 -2.48 22.28 -3.22
N GLU A 117 -1.76 23.38 -3.14
CA GLU A 117 -1.83 24.48 -4.12
C GLU A 117 -1.05 24.21 -5.42
N GLY A 118 -0.31 23.10 -5.50
CA GLY A 118 0.50 22.77 -6.67
C GLY A 118 1.73 23.65 -6.82
N GLU A 119 2.25 24.23 -5.73
CA GLU A 119 3.43 25.09 -5.79
C GLU A 119 4.66 24.31 -6.29
N PRO A 120 5.32 24.75 -7.37
CA PRO A 120 6.45 24.02 -7.95
C PRO A 120 7.59 23.78 -6.96
N ALA A 121 7.86 24.73 -6.06
CA ALA A 121 8.89 24.58 -5.03
C ALA A 121 8.52 23.52 -3.99
N ALA A 122 7.26 23.41 -3.60
CA ALA A 122 6.78 22.40 -2.66
C ALA A 122 6.83 21.00 -3.28
N LEU A 123 6.38 20.85 -4.54
CA LEU A 123 6.43 19.59 -5.27
C LEU A 123 7.86 19.11 -5.54
N ARG A 124 8.77 20.01 -5.92
CA ARG A 124 10.21 19.68 -6.05
C ARG A 124 10.84 19.23 -4.74
N ARG A 125 10.45 19.84 -3.61
CA ARG A 125 10.93 19.43 -2.28
C ARG A 125 10.40 18.04 -1.91
N LEU A 126 9.12 17.76 -2.17
CA LEU A 126 8.56 16.42 -1.99
C LEU A 126 9.29 15.39 -2.85
N ALA A 127 9.44 15.65 -4.16
CA ALA A 127 10.12 14.74 -5.07
C ALA A 127 11.57 14.48 -4.67
N ARG A 128 12.28 15.50 -4.18
CA ARG A 128 13.62 15.35 -3.59
C ARG A 128 13.58 14.46 -2.34
N GLY A 129 12.63 14.67 -1.45
CA GLY A 129 12.46 13.83 -0.25
C GLY A 129 12.23 12.36 -0.58
N LEU A 130 11.34 12.07 -1.54
CA LEU A 130 11.09 10.72 -2.06
C LEU A 130 12.36 10.12 -2.68
N ARG A 131 13.05 10.86 -3.56
CA ARG A 131 14.31 10.41 -4.19
C ARG A 131 15.38 10.07 -3.15
N THR A 132 15.60 10.98 -2.22
CA THR A 132 16.62 10.82 -1.17
C THR A 132 16.30 9.63 -0.28
N TYR A 133 15.05 9.47 0.15
CA TYR A 133 14.67 8.31 0.97
C TYR A 133 14.77 7.01 0.17
N HIS A 134 14.31 6.96 -1.08
CA HIS A 134 14.46 5.79 -1.94
C HIS A 134 15.93 5.39 -2.07
N HIS A 135 16.81 6.34 -2.42
CA HIS A 135 18.23 6.08 -2.63
C HIS A 135 18.94 5.58 -1.35
N LEU A 136 18.61 6.15 -0.19
CA LEU A 136 19.29 5.84 1.06
C LEU A 136 18.71 4.63 1.79
N ALA A 137 17.41 4.36 1.65
CA ALA A 137 16.73 3.30 2.40
C ALA A 137 16.32 2.11 1.53
N VAL A 138 15.86 2.34 0.29
CA VAL A 138 15.26 1.29 -0.56
C VAL A 138 16.28 0.70 -1.53
N ALA A 139 17.02 1.55 -2.24
CA ALA A 139 18.00 1.12 -3.25
C ALA A 139 19.05 0.11 -2.72
N PRO A 140 19.57 0.22 -1.48
CA PRO A 140 20.50 -0.78 -0.94
C PRO A 140 19.88 -2.17 -0.75
N ALA A 141 18.56 -2.26 -0.63
CA ALA A 141 17.83 -3.52 -0.55
C ALA A 141 17.36 -4.04 -1.93
N TRP A 142 17.56 -3.27 -3.00
CA TRP A 142 17.01 -3.55 -4.33
C TRP A 142 17.35 -4.94 -4.87
N PRO A 143 18.58 -5.49 -4.71
CA PRO A 143 18.87 -6.86 -5.16
C PRO A 143 17.95 -7.90 -4.51
N ARG A 144 17.61 -7.74 -3.22
CA ARG A 144 16.68 -8.64 -2.50
C ARG A 144 15.24 -8.42 -2.90
N ILE A 145 14.85 -7.16 -3.14
CA ILE A 145 13.53 -6.80 -3.66
C ILE A 145 13.33 -7.46 -5.03
N ALA A 146 14.26 -7.26 -5.95
CA ALA A 146 14.23 -7.80 -7.31
C ALA A 146 14.22 -9.34 -7.30
N GLN A 147 15.00 -9.98 -6.43
CA GLN A 147 14.99 -11.44 -6.29
C GLN A 147 13.60 -11.95 -5.86
N ARG A 148 13.03 -11.42 -4.76
CA ARG A 148 11.73 -11.86 -4.24
C ARG A 148 10.60 -11.61 -5.23
N VAL A 149 10.59 -10.42 -5.84
CA VAL A 149 9.58 -10.08 -6.85
C VAL A 149 9.76 -10.91 -8.12
N GLY A 150 10.99 -11.18 -8.55
CA GLY A 150 11.27 -12.05 -9.69
C GLY A 150 10.75 -13.47 -9.48
N ALA A 151 10.98 -14.05 -8.31
CA ALA A 151 10.44 -15.36 -7.93
C ALA A 151 8.91 -15.42 -7.96
N ASP A 152 8.24 -14.43 -7.35
CA ASP A 152 6.77 -14.33 -7.38
C ASP A 152 6.26 -14.25 -8.82
N ARG A 153 6.86 -13.38 -9.65
CA ARG A 153 6.50 -13.21 -11.05
C ARG A 153 6.64 -14.49 -11.85
N GLU A 154 7.70 -15.27 -11.63
CA GLU A 154 7.88 -16.53 -12.35
C GLU A 154 6.77 -17.53 -12.01
N LEU A 155 6.36 -17.62 -10.75
CA LEU A 155 5.20 -18.42 -10.35
C LEU A 155 3.92 -17.98 -11.08
N ARG A 156 3.65 -16.66 -11.15
CA ARG A 156 2.46 -16.14 -11.83
C ARG A 156 2.52 -16.38 -13.34
N ARG A 157 3.68 -16.14 -13.95
CA ARG A 157 3.92 -16.33 -15.39
C ARG A 157 3.77 -17.79 -15.79
N HIS A 158 4.28 -18.71 -14.97
CA HIS A 158 4.12 -20.14 -15.19
C HIS A 158 2.65 -20.56 -15.16
N ALA A 159 1.89 -20.16 -14.13
CA ALA A 159 0.46 -20.46 -14.04
C ALA A 159 -0.35 -19.86 -15.21
N LEU A 160 -0.03 -18.63 -15.61
CA LEU A 160 -0.65 -17.95 -16.75
C LEU A 160 -0.40 -18.71 -18.06
N ALA A 161 0.84 -19.14 -18.30
CA ALA A 161 1.22 -19.84 -19.52
C ALA A 161 0.62 -21.25 -19.60
N GLN A 162 0.53 -21.97 -18.47
CA GLN A 162 0.03 -23.35 -18.45
C GLN A 162 -1.50 -23.45 -18.44
N SER A 163 -2.20 -22.50 -17.83
CA SER A 163 -3.63 -22.66 -17.51
C SER A 163 -4.43 -21.36 -17.55
N GLY A 164 -3.85 -20.29 -18.11
CA GLY A 164 -4.52 -19.02 -18.33
C GLY A 164 -4.66 -18.13 -17.09
N VAL A 165 -5.31 -16.99 -17.29
CA VAL A 165 -5.38 -15.89 -16.31
C VAL A 165 -6.10 -16.27 -15.02
N GLU A 166 -7.16 -17.09 -15.10
CA GLU A 166 -7.85 -17.53 -13.89
C GLU A 166 -6.99 -18.42 -13.01
N ALA A 167 -6.20 -19.32 -13.61
CA ALA A 167 -5.27 -20.15 -12.85
C ALA A 167 -4.20 -19.29 -12.16
N MET A 168 -3.66 -18.30 -12.87
CA MET A 168 -2.77 -17.30 -12.28
C MET A 168 -3.44 -16.55 -11.11
N LEU A 169 -4.68 -16.09 -11.24
CA LEU A 169 -5.40 -15.42 -10.15
C LEU A 169 -5.60 -16.32 -8.92
N ARG A 170 -5.82 -17.63 -9.11
CA ARG A 170 -5.92 -18.60 -7.99
C ARG A 170 -4.61 -18.74 -7.22
N THR A 171 -3.45 -18.50 -7.84
CA THR A 171 -2.15 -18.56 -7.15
C THR A 171 -1.95 -17.44 -6.13
N LEU A 172 -2.79 -16.40 -6.11
CA LEU A 172 -2.73 -15.26 -5.18
C LEU A 172 -3.31 -15.57 -3.79
N GLY A 173 -3.87 -16.77 -3.61
CA GLY A 173 -4.31 -17.25 -2.30
C GLY A 173 -3.15 -17.42 -1.31
N PRO A 174 -3.40 -17.30 0.01
CA PRO A 174 -4.71 -17.08 0.65
C PRO A 174 -5.12 -15.61 0.76
N LEU A 175 -4.24 -14.66 0.41
CA LEU A 175 -4.48 -13.22 0.57
C LEU A 175 -5.60 -12.69 -0.31
N MET A 176 -5.77 -13.30 -1.48
CA MET A 176 -6.81 -12.99 -2.44
C MET A 176 -7.48 -14.29 -2.88
N ARG A 177 -8.81 -14.27 -3.03
CA ARG A 177 -9.59 -15.45 -3.43
C ARG A 177 -10.27 -15.16 -4.75
N TRP A 178 -9.89 -15.93 -5.77
CA TRP A 178 -10.59 -15.89 -7.05
C TRP A 178 -11.87 -16.72 -6.96
N ARG A 179 -13.01 -16.04 -7.06
CA ARG A 179 -14.37 -16.60 -7.17
C ARG A 179 -15.01 -16.03 -8.43
N PRO A 180 -14.71 -16.59 -9.61
CA PRO A 180 -15.05 -15.96 -10.87
C PRO A 180 -16.52 -15.51 -10.92
N PRO A 181 -16.80 -14.27 -11.39
CA PRO A 181 -15.88 -13.29 -11.98
C PRO A 181 -15.27 -12.29 -10.96
N VAL A 182 -15.23 -12.64 -9.68
CA VAL A 182 -14.85 -11.75 -8.57
C VAL A 182 -13.50 -12.17 -7.97
N LEU A 183 -12.60 -11.21 -7.81
CA LEU A 183 -11.43 -11.34 -6.94
C LEU A 183 -11.76 -10.71 -5.58
N GLU A 184 -11.89 -11.54 -4.56
CA GLU A 184 -12.03 -11.12 -3.16
C GLU A 184 -10.65 -10.79 -2.61
N VAL A 185 -10.52 -9.63 -1.96
CA VAL A 185 -9.26 -9.12 -1.42
C VAL A 185 -9.49 -8.76 0.04
N GLY A 186 -8.63 -9.24 0.93
CA GLY A 186 -8.64 -8.82 2.34
C GLY A 186 -8.21 -7.37 2.46
N TYR A 187 -9.17 -6.44 2.38
CA TYR A 187 -8.94 -5.00 2.42
C TYR A 187 -9.50 -4.39 3.71
N PRO A 188 -8.90 -3.33 4.29
CA PRO A 188 -9.33 -2.79 5.59
C PRO A 188 -10.75 -2.20 5.62
N VAL A 189 -11.33 -1.92 4.46
CA VAL A 189 -12.69 -1.40 4.30
C VAL A 189 -13.46 -2.24 3.28
N GLU A 190 -14.75 -2.41 3.52
CA GLU A 190 -15.64 -3.05 2.56
C GLU A 190 -15.83 -2.12 1.35
N ARG A 191 -15.50 -2.63 0.17
CA ARG A 191 -15.54 -1.87 -1.08
C ARG A 191 -15.69 -2.80 -2.26
N GLU A 192 -16.57 -2.42 -3.18
CA GLU A 192 -16.64 -3.01 -4.51
C GLU A 192 -15.88 -2.13 -5.52
N LEU A 193 -15.10 -2.79 -6.38
CA LEU A 193 -14.40 -2.16 -7.50
C LEU A 193 -14.82 -2.88 -8.76
N PHE A 194 -15.34 -2.13 -9.73
CA PHE A 194 -15.69 -2.64 -11.05
C PHE A 194 -14.61 -2.21 -12.06
N LEU A 195 -13.96 -3.18 -12.70
CA LEU A 195 -12.85 -2.90 -13.61
C LEU A 195 -13.32 -2.32 -14.95
N GLN A 196 -14.55 -2.63 -15.38
CA GLN A 196 -15.21 -2.00 -16.53
C GLN A 196 -14.40 -2.07 -17.83
N GLY A 197 -13.77 -3.21 -18.10
CA GLY A 197 -13.00 -3.45 -19.33
C GLY A 197 -11.60 -2.80 -19.35
N ARG A 198 -11.16 -2.16 -18.25
CA ARG A 198 -9.84 -1.52 -18.11
C ARG A 198 -8.73 -2.52 -17.83
N GLY A 199 -9.05 -3.71 -17.32
CA GLY A 199 -8.08 -4.70 -16.83
C GLY A 199 -7.54 -4.38 -15.43
N LEU A 200 -6.65 -5.25 -14.96
CA LEU A 200 -5.98 -5.13 -13.66
C LEU A 200 -4.47 -5.31 -13.81
N VAL A 201 -3.69 -4.43 -13.18
CA VAL A 201 -2.24 -4.60 -13.03
C VAL A 201 -1.94 -5.11 -11.62
N LEU A 202 -1.40 -6.32 -11.54
CA LEU A 202 -0.93 -6.95 -10.31
C LEU A 202 0.53 -6.55 -10.06
N VAL A 203 0.81 -5.89 -8.94
CA VAL A 203 2.16 -5.41 -8.58
C VAL A 203 2.66 -6.17 -7.35
N PRO A 204 3.53 -7.19 -7.52
CA PRO A 204 4.19 -7.83 -6.39
C PRO A 204 5.11 -6.84 -5.68
N SER A 205 5.10 -6.86 -4.34
CA SER A 205 5.91 -5.95 -3.53
C SER A 205 6.61 -6.64 -2.36
N TYR A 206 7.85 -6.26 -2.12
CA TYR A 206 8.69 -6.72 -1.02
C TYR A 206 8.28 -6.12 0.33
N PHE A 207 8.04 -4.80 0.39
CA PHE A 207 7.66 -4.10 1.63
C PHE A 207 6.15 -4.15 1.93
N SER A 208 5.33 -4.71 1.05
CA SER A 208 3.91 -4.93 1.32
C SER A 208 3.73 -5.98 2.43
N CYS A 209 3.54 -5.53 3.68
CA CYS A 209 3.37 -6.42 4.83
C CYS A 209 1.88 -6.73 5.10
N GLY A 210 1.42 -7.88 4.60
CA GLY A 210 0.27 -8.61 5.17
C GLY A 210 -1.10 -8.40 4.54
N HIS A 211 -1.32 -7.37 3.71
CA HIS A 211 -2.58 -7.20 2.97
C HIS A 211 -2.34 -6.53 1.62
N PRO A 212 -3.06 -6.92 0.55
CA PRO A 212 -3.01 -6.21 -0.72
C PRO A 212 -3.58 -4.79 -0.63
N LEU A 213 -3.09 -3.91 -1.48
CA LEU A 213 -3.44 -2.49 -1.54
C LEU A 213 -3.87 -2.12 -2.96
N ALA A 214 -4.99 -1.41 -3.08
CA ALA A 214 -5.44 -0.84 -4.34
C ALA A 214 -5.41 0.68 -4.27
N LEU A 215 -5.30 1.31 -5.43
CA LEU A 215 -5.53 2.74 -5.57
C LEU A 215 -6.95 3.09 -5.12
N VAL A 216 -7.06 4.28 -4.56
CA VAL A 216 -8.32 4.76 -4.00
C VAL A 216 -9.15 5.47 -5.05
N ASP A 217 -8.54 6.23 -5.96
CA ASP A 217 -9.21 6.84 -7.10
C ASP A 217 -9.55 5.78 -8.17
N ASP A 218 -10.85 5.53 -8.33
CA ASP A 218 -11.38 4.56 -9.30
C ASP A 218 -11.24 5.01 -10.75
N ALA A 219 -10.89 6.27 -11.03
CA ALA A 219 -10.61 6.75 -12.38
C ALA A 219 -9.19 6.38 -12.85
N LEU A 220 -8.29 6.02 -11.93
CA LEU A 220 -6.93 5.60 -12.28
C LEU A 220 -6.92 4.19 -12.89
N PRO A 221 -5.86 3.83 -13.65
CA PRO A 221 -5.65 2.44 -14.06
C PRO A 221 -5.73 1.50 -12.85
N PRO A 222 -6.56 0.45 -12.88
CA PRO A 222 -6.69 -0.44 -11.72
C PRO A 222 -5.37 -1.14 -11.43
N VAL A 223 -4.83 -0.88 -10.23
CA VAL A 223 -3.60 -1.48 -9.72
C VAL A 223 -3.93 -2.17 -8.40
N LEU A 224 -3.43 -3.39 -8.24
CA LEU A 224 -3.47 -4.13 -6.99
C LEU A 224 -2.06 -4.55 -6.61
N VAL A 225 -1.53 -3.91 -5.57
CA VAL A 225 -0.22 -4.22 -5.00
C VAL A 225 -0.39 -5.30 -3.95
N TYR A 226 0.48 -6.30 -3.93
CA TYR A 226 0.37 -7.42 -3.00
C TYR A 226 1.74 -7.89 -2.47
N PRO A 227 1.79 -8.52 -1.28
CA PRO A 227 3.01 -9.12 -0.76
C PRO A 227 3.57 -10.17 -1.73
N ALA A 228 4.79 -9.95 -2.22
CA ALA A 228 5.49 -10.92 -3.04
C ALA A 228 5.75 -12.20 -2.24
N GLN A 229 5.44 -13.35 -2.83
CA GLN A 229 5.71 -14.65 -2.22
C GLN A 229 7.21 -14.92 -2.18
N ALA A 230 7.70 -15.44 -1.05
CA ALA A 230 9.09 -15.86 -0.93
C ALA A 230 9.25 -17.28 -1.49
N ASP A 231 10.43 -17.58 -2.05
CA ASP A 231 10.79 -18.92 -2.50
C ASP A 231 10.57 -19.96 -1.39
N GLY A 232 9.95 -21.09 -1.75
CA GLY A 232 9.73 -22.22 -0.82
C GLY A 232 8.60 -22.05 0.20
N GLN A 233 7.90 -20.91 0.24
CA GLN A 233 6.67 -20.77 1.04
C GLN A 233 5.48 -21.30 0.23
N ALA A 234 5.36 -22.63 0.12
CA ALA A 234 4.15 -23.26 -0.41
C ALA A 234 2.94 -23.07 0.52
N GLU A 235 3.16 -22.78 1.81
CA GLU A 235 2.14 -22.38 2.79
C GLU A 235 2.81 -21.51 3.86
N GLY A 236 2.81 -20.19 3.66
CA GLY A 236 3.23 -19.24 4.70
C GLY A 236 2.13 -19.00 5.74
N PRO A 237 2.47 -18.64 7.00
CA PRO A 237 1.51 -18.51 8.08
C PRO A 237 0.36 -17.58 7.71
N ARG A 238 -0.87 -18.05 7.96
CA ARG A 238 -2.11 -17.31 7.72
C ARG A 238 -2.02 -15.91 8.32
N PRO A 239 -2.24 -14.83 7.53
CA PRO A 239 -2.43 -13.51 8.11
C PRO A 239 -3.65 -13.59 9.04
N ARG A 240 -3.47 -13.29 10.32
CA ARG A 240 -4.59 -12.94 11.18
C ARG A 240 -5.16 -11.64 10.62
N LEU A 241 -6.31 -11.75 9.98
CA LEU A 241 -7.10 -10.63 9.48
C LEU A 241 -7.33 -9.67 10.65
N TYR A 242 -6.85 -8.44 10.53
CA TYR A 242 -7.31 -7.35 11.38
C TYR A 242 -8.42 -6.61 10.62
N GLY A 243 -9.62 -7.19 10.67
CA GLY A 243 -10.85 -6.50 10.34
C GLY A 243 -11.44 -5.88 11.61
N GLY A 244 -11.87 -4.63 11.53
CA GLY A 244 -12.94 -4.03 12.35
C GLY A 244 -12.70 -3.75 13.83
N GLU A 245 -12.19 -4.69 14.64
CA GLU A 245 -12.34 -4.62 16.10
C GLU A 245 -11.11 -4.11 16.87
N ALA A 246 -9.91 -4.22 16.29
CA ALA A 246 -8.67 -3.72 16.94
C ALA A 246 -8.51 -2.18 16.91
N LEU A 247 -9.51 -1.45 16.42
CA LEU A 247 -9.55 0.02 16.43
C LEU A 247 -10.34 0.61 17.61
N ARG A 248 -10.85 -0.23 18.54
CA ARG A 248 -11.61 0.26 19.71
C ARG A 248 -10.89 0.24 21.06
N GLU A 249 -9.71 -0.33 21.18
CA GLU A 249 -8.99 -0.29 22.47
C GLU A 249 -7.50 -0.03 22.28
N VAL A 250 -7.14 1.25 22.25
CA VAL A 250 -5.83 1.72 22.73
C VAL A 250 -6.11 2.57 23.96
N PRO A 251 -5.67 2.17 25.17
CA PRO A 251 -5.78 3.01 26.34
C PRO A 251 -5.04 4.33 26.11
N ALA A 252 -5.74 5.43 26.40
CA ALA A 252 -5.22 6.78 26.35
C ALA A 252 -3.97 6.92 27.23
N LEU A 253 -2.80 7.02 26.60
CA LEU A 253 -1.58 7.53 27.22
C LEU A 253 -1.59 9.07 27.21
N LEU A 254 -2.64 9.67 27.76
CA LEU A 254 -2.66 11.06 28.23
C LEU A 254 -3.74 11.17 29.32
N GLY A 255 -3.30 11.54 30.52
CA GLY A 255 -4.06 11.43 31.76
C GLY A 255 -5.42 12.13 31.75
N GLY A 256 -6.45 11.40 32.16
CA GLY A 256 -7.77 11.93 32.47
C GLY A 256 -8.61 10.85 33.14
N ARG A 257 -8.78 10.94 34.46
CA ARG A 257 -9.66 10.03 35.22
C ARG A 257 -11.10 10.25 34.78
N VAL A 258 -11.76 9.23 34.25
CA VAL A 258 -13.23 9.16 34.16
C VAL A 258 -13.68 7.83 34.75
N GLY A 259 -14.43 7.91 35.84
CA GLY A 259 -14.90 6.76 36.60
C GLY A 259 -15.95 5.95 35.84
N THR A 260 -15.76 4.63 35.82
CA THR A 260 -16.73 3.65 35.33
C THR A 260 -17.79 3.41 36.40
N ARG A 261 -19.04 3.78 36.13
CA ARG A 261 -20.22 3.12 36.73
C ARG A 261 -20.81 2.19 35.68
N ILE A 262 -20.75 0.89 35.97
CA ILE A 262 -21.40 -0.17 35.18
C ILE A 262 -22.88 -0.21 35.57
N ALA A 263 -23.75 -0.31 34.57
CA ALA A 263 -25.18 -0.53 34.71
C ALA A 263 -25.48 -1.96 35.18
N ALA A 264 -26.45 -2.13 36.10
CA ALA A 264 -27.10 -3.41 36.33
C ALA A 264 -28.48 -3.39 35.67
N GLY A 265 -28.70 -4.37 34.81
CA GLY A 265 -29.86 -4.46 33.92
C GLY A 265 -31.14 -4.97 34.55
N ILE A 266 -32.15 -4.91 33.69
CA ILE A 266 -33.52 -5.38 33.83
C ILE A 266 -33.58 -6.89 34.09
N ARG A 267 -34.46 -7.32 35.00
CA ARG A 267 -35.16 -8.61 34.89
C ARG A 267 -36.61 -8.45 35.36
N SER A 268 -37.50 -8.84 34.47
CA SER A 268 -38.96 -8.95 34.61
C SER A 268 -39.41 -10.15 35.44
N GLY A 269 -40.59 -10.07 36.06
CA GLY A 269 -41.40 -11.23 36.44
C GLY A 269 -42.34 -10.97 37.63
N GLY A 270 -43.65 -11.02 37.38
CA GLY A 270 -44.72 -11.02 38.39
C GLY A 270 -45.82 -10.04 38.10
#